data_AF-A0A534ZXL6-F1
#
_entry.id   AF-A0A534ZXL6-F1
#
_cell.length_a   1.000
_cell.length_b   1.000
_cell.length_c   1.000
_cell.angle_alpha   90.00
_cell.angle_beta   90.00
_cell.angle_gamma   90.00
#
_symmetry.space_group_name_H-M   'P 1'
#
loop_
_entity.id
_entity.type
_entity.pdbx_description
1 polymer ?
#
loop_
_entity_poly.entity_id
_entity_poly.type
_entity_poly.pdbx_seq_one_letter_code
_entity_poly.pdbx_strand_id
1 'polypeptide(L)'
;MLFTTPTGVVRLPRSLPPYFVTSPAVITYDAGGGPQPLSYPVAPDGPGTNSHPIAMTREQIALTVYRPQRTAIAGAEPGDWIDMGHLHWGIPLNVNNREVACAAYYSNLSSTLTAASPGSPDFALQLFPLQDTADDGPPDGSRTLSFTLDLGACLRAAGADPTGMTVVLNVTATGESRPGGVDRTAQFLHVTLP
;
A
#
# COMPACT_ATOMS: atom_id res chain seq x y z
N MET A 1 -10.96 9.65 -18.53
CA MET A 1 -11.70 10.64 -19.36
C MET A 1 -12.99 9.98 -19.85
N LEU A 2 -14.13 10.67 -19.75
CA LEU A 2 -15.43 10.15 -20.20
C LEU A 2 -15.66 10.57 -21.65
N PHE A 3 -15.95 9.61 -22.52
CA PHE A 3 -16.36 9.89 -23.90
C PHE A 3 -17.82 9.48 -24.06
N THR A 4 -18.67 10.43 -24.43
CA THR A 4 -20.06 10.13 -24.76
C THR A 4 -20.11 9.64 -26.20
N THR A 5 -20.57 8.41 -26.40
CA THR A 5 -20.87 7.85 -27.73
C THR A 5 -22.40 7.75 -27.89
N PRO A 6 -22.91 7.58 -29.12
CA PRO A 6 -24.35 7.37 -29.35
C PRO A 6 -24.93 6.15 -28.62
N THR A 7 -24.08 5.19 -28.23
CA THR A 7 -24.48 3.95 -27.54
C THR A 7 -24.23 3.99 -26.02
N GLY A 8 -23.69 5.09 -25.48
CA GLY A 8 -23.46 5.24 -24.05
C GLY A 8 -22.14 5.90 -23.69
N VAL A 9 -21.88 5.98 -22.39
CA VAL A 9 -20.66 6.55 -21.84
C VAL A 9 -19.55 5.50 -21.89
N VAL A 10 -18.49 5.77 -22.65
CA VAL A 10 -17.30 4.93 -22.70
C VAL A 10 -16.26 5.51 -21.74
N ARG A 11 -15.88 4.70 -20.74
CA ARG A 11 -14.76 4.98 -19.84
C ARG A 11 -13.50 4.38 -20.45
N LEU A 12 -12.65 5.22 -21.03
CA LEU A 12 -11.33 4.80 -21.47
C LEU A 12 -10.31 5.12 -20.37
N PRO A 13 -9.66 4.10 -19.78
CA PRO A 13 -8.56 4.32 -18.87
C PRO A 13 -7.37 4.90 -19.67
N ARG A 14 -6.81 6.01 -19.21
CA ARG A 14 -5.66 6.69 -19.84
C ARG A 14 -4.53 6.75 -18.83
N SER A 15 -3.31 6.50 -19.28
CA SER A 15 -2.11 6.78 -18.47
C SER A 15 -2.01 8.29 -18.35
N LEU A 16 -2.05 8.81 -17.13
CA LEU A 16 -1.67 10.19 -16.88
C LEU A 16 -0.13 10.21 -16.80
N PRO A 17 0.58 10.99 -17.64
CA PRO A 17 2.03 11.23 -17.46
C PRO A 17 2.30 11.86 -16.08
N PRO A 18 3.52 11.76 -15.52
CA PRO A 18 3.76 11.67 -14.07
C PRO A 18 3.08 12.81 -13.31
N TYR A 19 1.97 12.47 -12.68
CA TYR A 19 1.27 13.32 -11.75
C TYR A 19 1.98 13.20 -10.40
N PHE A 20 2.15 14.32 -9.70
CA PHE A 20 2.74 14.31 -8.36
C PHE A 20 1.75 13.64 -7.40
N VAL A 21 1.97 12.36 -7.13
CA VAL A 21 1.26 11.64 -6.08
C VAL A 21 1.95 11.87 -4.76
N THR A 22 1.17 12.09 -3.69
CA THR A 22 1.71 11.94 -2.35
C THR A 22 2.02 10.48 -2.07
N SER A 23 2.95 10.21 -1.15
CA SER A 23 3.18 8.85 -0.68
C SER A 23 2.05 8.38 0.24
N PRO A 24 1.78 7.06 0.32
CA PRO A 24 1.00 6.51 1.40
C PRO A 24 1.54 6.98 2.76
N ALA A 25 0.66 7.09 3.75
CA ALA A 25 1.06 7.41 5.11
C ALA A 25 0.32 6.50 6.10
N VAL A 26 1.07 5.73 6.87
CA VAL A 26 0.56 4.88 7.96
C VAL A 26 0.00 5.75 9.08
N ILE A 27 -1.27 5.57 9.38
CA ILE A 27 -2.01 6.27 10.43
C ILE A 27 -1.89 5.52 11.75
N THR A 28 -2.03 4.20 11.68
CA THR A 28 -1.97 3.32 12.84
C THR A 28 -1.26 2.03 12.48
N TYR A 29 -0.51 1.47 13.42
CA TYR A 29 0.03 0.12 13.33
C TYR A 29 -0.39 -0.70 14.56
N ASP A 30 -0.56 -2.00 14.41
CA ASP A 30 -0.65 -2.95 15.53
C ASP A 30 0.40 -4.04 15.31
N ALA A 31 1.41 -4.04 16.18
CA ALA A 31 2.51 -4.98 16.17
C ALA A 31 2.32 -6.13 17.17
N GLY A 32 1.08 -6.37 17.61
CA GLY A 32 0.68 -7.39 18.58
C GLY A 32 0.33 -6.86 19.97
N GLY A 33 0.53 -5.56 20.22
CA GLY A 33 0.19 -4.86 21.47
C GLY A 33 -1.12 -4.07 21.42
N GLY A 34 -1.86 -4.13 20.32
CA GLY A 34 -3.03 -3.29 20.06
C GLY A 34 -2.68 -2.07 19.19
N PRO A 35 -3.69 -1.41 18.57
CA PRO A 35 -3.46 -0.30 17.65
C PRO A 35 -2.74 0.89 18.31
N GLN A 36 -1.65 1.34 17.69
CA GLN A 36 -0.88 2.53 18.06
C GLN A 36 -0.95 3.57 16.94
N PRO A 37 -1.20 4.85 17.25
CA PRO A 37 -1.19 5.91 16.26
C PRO A 37 0.25 6.27 15.85
N LEU A 38 0.41 6.69 14.60
CA LEU A 38 1.64 7.29 14.09
C LEU A 38 1.36 8.75 13.76
N SER A 39 2.06 9.65 14.43
CA SER A 39 1.90 11.10 14.27
C SER A 39 3.04 11.66 13.42
N TYR A 40 2.70 12.56 12.50
CA TYR A 40 3.65 13.20 11.58
C TYR A 40 3.91 14.67 11.96
N PRO A 41 5.14 15.18 11.75
CA PRO A 41 6.32 14.45 11.30
C PRO A 41 6.82 13.45 12.37
N VAL A 42 7.28 12.28 11.94
CA VAL A 42 7.89 11.29 12.84
C VAL A 42 9.27 11.82 13.25
N ALA A 43 9.52 11.93 14.56
CA ALA A 43 10.82 12.34 15.07
C ALA A 43 11.92 11.33 14.69
N PRO A 44 13.21 11.72 14.63
CA PRO A 44 14.29 10.80 14.29
C PRO A 44 14.36 9.54 15.19
N ASP A 45 13.92 9.66 16.43
CA ASP A 45 13.80 8.60 17.45
C ASP A 45 12.39 8.01 17.58
N GLY A 46 11.48 8.40 16.68
CA GLY A 46 10.11 7.91 16.63
C GLY A 46 10.00 6.47 16.12
N PRO A 47 8.85 5.82 16.34
CA PRO A 47 8.64 4.43 15.94
C PRO A 47 8.72 4.26 14.42
N GLY A 48 9.36 3.18 13.99
CA GLY A 48 9.44 2.79 12.57
C GLY A 48 10.61 3.43 11.81
N THR A 49 11.44 4.23 12.48
CA THR A 49 12.69 4.72 11.89
C THR A 49 13.77 3.64 11.94
N ASN A 50 14.85 3.82 11.17
CA ASN A 50 15.98 2.89 11.17
C ASN A 50 16.60 2.71 12.57
N SER A 51 16.72 3.81 13.34
CA SER A 51 17.28 3.79 14.69
C SER A 51 16.31 3.24 15.75
N HIS A 52 15.00 3.29 15.47
CA HIS A 52 13.93 2.88 16.40
C HIS A 52 12.89 2.03 15.65
N PRO A 53 13.25 0.82 15.21
CA PRO A 53 12.32 -0.09 14.55
C PRO A 53 11.17 -0.45 15.51
N ILE A 54 9.98 -0.66 14.96
CA ILE A 54 8.83 -1.13 15.76
C ILE A 54 9.09 -2.56 16.20
N ALA A 55 9.21 -2.77 17.51
CA ALA A 55 9.32 -4.11 18.09
C ALA A 55 7.96 -4.81 18.00
N MET A 56 7.92 -5.94 17.28
CA MET A 56 6.73 -6.77 17.15
C MET A 56 6.68 -7.80 18.27
N THR A 57 5.49 -8.05 18.80
CA THR A 57 5.24 -9.12 19.79
C THR A 57 4.56 -10.34 19.15
N ARG A 58 4.25 -10.26 17.86
CA ARG A 58 3.69 -11.31 17.01
C ARG A 58 4.31 -11.22 15.63
N GLU A 59 4.24 -12.28 14.84
CA GLU A 59 4.73 -12.28 13.45
C GLU A 59 3.81 -11.54 12.45
N GLN A 60 2.74 -10.90 12.93
CA GLN A 60 1.75 -10.20 12.13
C GLN A 60 1.76 -8.71 12.46
N ILE A 61 1.60 -7.87 11.43
CA ILE A 61 1.43 -6.42 11.58
C ILE A 61 0.15 -5.97 10.88
N ALA A 62 -0.71 -5.27 11.62
CA ALA A 62 -1.85 -4.58 11.03
C ALA A 62 -1.50 -3.12 10.77
N LEU A 63 -1.86 -2.60 9.61
CA LEU A 63 -1.63 -1.21 9.22
C LEU A 63 -2.94 -0.58 8.77
N THR A 64 -3.12 0.69 9.12
CA THR A 64 -4.12 1.57 8.51
C THR A 64 -3.38 2.72 7.85
N VAL A 65 -3.72 3.07 6.61
CA VAL A 65 -3.01 4.06 5.80
C VAL A 65 -3.97 5.08 5.18
N TYR A 66 -3.47 6.30 4.96
CA TYR A 66 -4.08 7.25 4.03
C TYR A 66 -3.79 6.81 2.59
N ARG A 67 -4.78 6.99 1.72
CA ARG A 67 -4.57 6.89 0.27
C ARG A 67 -3.64 8.02 -0.20
N PRO A 68 -2.77 7.75 -1.19
CA PRO A 68 -2.13 8.79 -1.96
C PRO A 68 -3.14 9.80 -2.52
N GLN A 69 -2.71 11.05 -2.59
CA GLN A 69 -3.45 12.15 -3.18
C GLN A 69 -2.73 12.64 -4.42
N ARG A 70 -3.50 13.17 -5.37
CA ARG A 70 -2.99 13.94 -6.50
C ARG A 70 -3.66 15.30 -6.54
N THR A 71 -3.02 16.26 -7.21
CA THR A 71 -3.66 17.55 -7.49
C THR A 71 -4.92 17.32 -8.32
N ALA A 72 -6.00 18.04 -7.99
CA ALA A 72 -7.22 18.05 -8.79
C ALA A 72 -6.96 18.64 -10.17
N ILE A 73 -7.64 18.11 -11.19
CA ILE A 73 -7.58 18.64 -12.56
C ILE A 73 -8.43 19.91 -12.63
N ALA A 74 -7.75 21.06 -12.73
CA ALA A 74 -8.39 22.37 -12.79
C ALA A 74 -9.47 22.43 -13.89
N GLY A 75 -10.68 22.81 -13.50
CA GLY A 75 -11.84 22.93 -14.39
C GLY A 75 -12.58 21.61 -14.70
N ALA A 76 -12.05 20.45 -14.28
CA ALA A 76 -12.71 19.16 -14.43
C ALA A 76 -13.09 18.51 -13.09
N GLU A 77 -12.34 18.80 -12.02
CA GLU A 77 -12.53 18.24 -10.69
C GLU A 77 -12.63 19.36 -9.65
N PRO A 78 -13.44 19.17 -8.59
CA PRO A 78 -13.56 20.15 -7.51
C PRO A 78 -12.36 20.08 -6.54
N GLY A 79 -12.02 21.22 -5.94
CA GLY A 79 -10.99 21.32 -4.90
C GLY A 79 -9.55 21.33 -5.45
N ASP A 80 -8.59 21.19 -4.54
CA ASP A 80 -7.15 21.24 -4.86
C ASP A 80 -6.51 19.86 -4.94
N TRP A 81 -7.07 18.88 -4.21
CA TRP A 81 -6.54 17.53 -4.06
C TRP A 81 -7.66 16.51 -4.24
N ILE A 82 -7.28 15.30 -4.66
CA ILE A 82 -8.16 14.14 -4.86
C ILE A 82 -7.48 12.93 -4.21
N ASP A 83 -8.19 12.24 -3.33
CA ASP A 83 -7.80 10.93 -2.83
C ASP A 83 -7.93 9.92 -3.98
N MET A 84 -6.84 9.22 -4.27
CA MET A 84 -6.79 8.28 -5.38
C MET A 84 -7.31 6.90 -4.96
N GLY A 85 -8.34 6.44 -5.66
CA GLY A 85 -8.85 5.08 -5.57
C GLY A 85 -8.21 4.17 -6.62
N HIS A 86 -8.69 2.93 -6.71
CA HIS A 86 -8.28 1.97 -7.74
C HIS A 86 -6.79 1.62 -7.84
N LEU A 87 -5.99 1.96 -6.82
CA LEU A 87 -4.58 1.60 -6.76
C LEU A 87 -4.39 0.14 -6.34
N HIS A 88 -3.30 -0.44 -6.81
CA HIS A 88 -2.77 -1.69 -6.26
C HIS A 88 -1.84 -1.38 -5.07
N TRP A 89 -1.85 -2.27 -4.09
CA TRP A 89 -1.17 -2.11 -2.83
C TRP A 89 -0.41 -3.38 -2.46
N GLY A 90 0.74 -3.20 -1.83
CA GLY A 90 1.55 -4.31 -1.35
C GLY A 90 2.75 -3.86 -0.53
N ILE A 91 3.38 -4.83 0.11
CA ILE A 91 4.60 -4.68 0.90
C ILE A 91 5.59 -5.73 0.37
N PRO A 92 6.24 -5.47 -0.76
CA PRO A 92 7.31 -6.34 -1.23
C PRO A 92 8.46 -6.28 -0.24
N LEU A 93 8.97 -7.46 0.15
CA LEU A 93 10.08 -7.59 1.07
C LEU A 93 11.37 -7.80 0.30
N ASN A 94 12.48 -7.31 0.83
CA ASN A 94 13.80 -7.68 0.34
C ASN A 94 14.41 -8.73 1.27
N VAL A 95 14.62 -9.94 0.75
CA VAL A 95 15.20 -11.07 1.48
C VAL A 95 16.39 -11.58 0.66
N ASN A 96 17.60 -11.54 1.22
CA ASN A 96 18.82 -12.00 0.56
C ASN A 96 19.03 -11.39 -0.85
N ASN A 97 18.81 -10.08 -0.99
CA ASN A 97 18.85 -9.35 -2.27
C ASN A 97 17.83 -9.84 -3.31
N ARG A 98 16.73 -10.44 -2.87
CA ARG A 98 15.61 -10.84 -3.73
C ARG A 98 14.33 -10.17 -3.25
N GLU A 99 13.56 -9.69 -4.20
CA GLU A 99 12.22 -9.18 -3.94
C GLU A 99 11.26 -10.36 -3.73
N VAL A 100 10.50 -10.32 -2.64
CA VAL A 100 9.58 -11.37 -2.22
C VAL A 100 8.16 -10.80 -2.19
N ALA A 101 7.26 -11.50 -2.87
CA ALA A 101 5.83 -11.24 -2.86
C ALA A 101 5.14 -11.94 -1.67
N CYS A 102 4.31 -11.20 -0.94
CA CYS A 102 3.54 -11.72 0.19
C CYS A 102 2.04 -11.93 -0.12
N ALA A 103 1.68 -12.17 -1.38
CA ALA A 103 0.29 -12.17 -1.85
C ALA A 103 -0.68 -13.04 -1.04
N ALA A 104 -0.24 -14.19 -0.55
CA ALA A 104 -1.08 -15.13 0.21
C ALA A 104 -1.23 -14.78 1.70
N TYR A 105 -0.54 -13.75 2.19
CA TYR A 105 -0.37 -13.49 3.63
C TYR A 105 -1.08 -12.23 4.12
N TYR A 106 -2.01 -11.70 3.31
CA TYR A 106 -2.86 -10.58 3.70
C TYR A 106 -4.20 -11.05 4.27
N SER A 107 -4.68 -10.36 5.31
CA SER A 107 -5.97 -10.61 5.95
C SER A 107 -6.55 -9.31 6.54
N ASN A 108 -7.74 -9.38 7.14
CA ASN A 108 -8.42 -8.25 7.78
C ASN A 108 -8.49 -7.00 6.89
N LEU A 109 -8.79 -7.20 5.61
CA LEU A 109 -8.84 -6.15 4.62
C LEU A 109 -10.02 -5.21 4.90
N SER A 110 -9.80 -3.90 4.78
CA SER A 110 -10.89 -2.93 4.72
C SER A 110 -11.85 -3.28 3.59
N SER A 111 -13.12 -2.87 3.70
CA SER A 111 -14.19 -3.27 2.77
C SER A 111 -13.98 -2.88 1.30
N THR A 112 -13.06 -1.95 1.03
CA THR A 112 -12.69 -1.51 -0.32
C THR A 112 -11.43 -2.17 -0.86
N LEU A 113 -10.81 -3.09 -0.10
CA LEU A 113 -9.65 -3.85 -0.57
C LEU A 113 -10.05 -5.26 -0.95
N THR A 114 -9.55 -5.69 -2.10
CA THR A 114 -9.67 -7.07 -2.58
C THR A 114 -8.28 -7.64 -2.82
N ALA A 115 -8.01 -8.86 -2.36
CA ALA A 115 -6.75 -9.52 -2.67
C ALA A 115 -6.86 -10.27 -4.00
N ALA A 116 -5.86 -10.11 -4.86
CA ALA A 116 -5.66 -10.94 -6.04
C ALA A 116 -5.47 -12.40 -5.62
N SER A 117 -5.90 -13.33 -6.48
CA SER A 117 -5.70 -14.76 -6.22
C SER A 117 -4.20 -15.09 -6.15
N PRO A 118 -3.75 -15.85 -5.14
CA PRO A 118 -2.37 -16.33 -5.07
C PRO A 118 -1.98 -17.09 -6.34
N GLY A 119 -0.76 -16.87 -6.83
CA GLY A 119 -0.23 -17.57 -8.01
C GLY A 119 -0.58 -16.95 -9.37
N SER A 120 -1.00 -15.68 -9.40
CA SER A 120 -1.11 -14.91 -10.65
C SER A 120 0.17 -15.04 -11.49
N PRO A 121 0.10 -15.29 -12.81
CA PRO A 121 1.28 -15.28 -13.67
C PRO A 121 1.87 -13.88 -13.83
N ASP A 122 1.11 -12.83 -13.49
CA ASP A 122 1.60 -11.45 -13.46
C ASP A 122 2.33 -11.19 -12.14
N PHE A 123 3.65 -11.05 -12.23
CA PHE A 123 4.51 -10.78 -11.09
C PHE A 123 4.19 -9.45 -10.40
N ALA A 124 3.73 -8.43 -11.13
CA ALA A 124 3.33 -7.15 -10.52
C ALA A 124 2.12 -7.35 -9.59
N LEU A 125 1.17 -8.19 -9.97
CA LEU A 125 0.03 -8.58 -9.13
C LEU A 125 0.42 -9.46 -7.94
N GLN A 126 1.59 -10.11 -7.98
CA GLN A 126 2.11 -10.81 -6.80
C GLN A 126 2.72 -9.83 -5.79
N LEU A 127 3.46 -8.82 -6.27
CA LEU A 127 4.09 -7.80 -5.41
C LEU A 127 3.08 -6.84 -4.79
N PHE A 128 2.04 -6.47 -5.56
CA PHE A 128 1.00 -5.51 -5.18
C PHE A 128 -0.39 -6.15 -5.30
N PRO A 129 -0.67 -7.18 -4.47
CA PRO A 129 -1.83 -8.05 -4.62
C PRO A 129 -3.14 -7.40 -4.19
N LEU A 130 -3.12 -6.32 -3.43
CA LEU A 130 -4.32 -5.71 -2.88
C LEU A 130 -4.84 -4.63 -3.82
N GLN A 131 -6.01 -4.85 -4.43
CA GLN A 131 -6.69 -3.86 -5.26
C GLN A 131 -7.69 -3.06 -4.43
N ASP A 132 -7.51 -1.74 -4.40
CA ASP A 132 -8.55 -0.80 -3.94
C ASP A 132 -9.68 -0.74 -4.98
N THR A 133 -10.92 -0.85 -4.52
CA THR A 133 -12.12 -0.79 -5.36
C THR A 133 -12.88 0.51 -5.21
N ALA A 134 -12.45 1.40 -4.31
CA ALA A 134 -13.04 2.72 -4.17
C ALA A 134 -12.72 3.59 -5.39
N ASP A 135 -13.68 4.42 -5.80
CA ASP A 135 -13.44 5.48 -6.77
C ASP A 135 -12.59 6.62 -6.17
N ASP A 136 -11.91 7.37 -7.04
CA ASP A 136 -11.34 8.68 -6.70
C ASP A 136 -12.38 9.55 -5.99
N GLY A 137 -11.95 10.32 -4.99
CA GLY A 137 -12.86 11.15 -4.21
C GLY A 137 -12.20 12.40 -3.64
N PRO A 138 -13.01 13.32 -3.09
CA PRO A 138 -12.46 14.45 -2.35
C PRO A 138 -11.66 13.96 -1.14
N PRO A 139 -10.64 14.72 -0.69
CA PRO A 139 -9.85 14.41 0.49
C PRO A 139 -10.72 14.18 1.71
N ASP A 140 -10.58 13.01 2.34
CA ASP A 140 -11.34 12.64 3.52
C ASP A 140 -10.50 11.76 4.45
N GLY A 141 -10.24 12.24 5.66
CA GLY A 141 -9.44 11.53 6.65
C GLY A 141 -10.03 10.20 7.13
N SER A 142 -11.31 9.93 6.83
CA SER A 142 -11.97 8.65 7.10
C SER A 142 -11.81 7.63 5.95
N ARG A 143 -11.37 8.06 4.76
CA ARG A 143 -11.14 7.20 3.59
C ARG A 143 -9.78 6.51 3.67
N THR A 144 -9.61 5.73 4.71
CA THR A 144 -8.41 4.96 4.97
C THR A 144 -8.48 3.57 4.35
N LEU A 145 -7.34 2.89 4.34
CA LEU A 145 -7.22 1.49 3.95
C LEU A 145 -6.57 0.73 5.10
N SER A 146 -7.11 -0.45 5.43
CA SER A 146 -6.58 -1.29 6.50
C SER A 146 -6.34 -2.71 6.01
N PHE A 147 -5.25 -3.32 6.46
CA PHE A 147 -4.93 -4.72 6.20
C PHE A 147 -3.94 -5.24 7.25
N THR A 148 -3.90 -6.57 7.42
CA THR A 148 -2.91 -7.28 8.22
C THR A 148 -2.02 -8.10 7.31
N LEU A 149 -0.70 -8.02 7.51
CA LEU A 149 0.30 -8.86 6.85
C LEU A 149 0.89 -9.86 7.86
N ASP A 150 0.84 -11.15 7.54
CA ASP A 150 1.62 -12.17 8.22
C ASP A 150 3.06 -12.20 7.68
N LEU A 151 3.90 -11.41 8.34
CA LEU A 151 5.27 -11.16 7.93
C LEU A 151 6.15 -12.40 8.16
N GLY A 152 5.99 -13.08 9.30
CA GLY A 152 6.75 -14.29 9.59
C GLY A 152 6.41 -15.44 8.65
N ALA A 153 5.13 -15.66 8.34
CA ALA A 153 4.74 -16.68 7.36
C ALA A 153 5.27 -16.35 5.95
N CYS A 154 5.22 -15.09 5.53
CA CYS A 154 5.79 -14.68 4.25
C CYS A 154 7.31 -14.91 4.18
N LEU A 155 8.05 -14.52 5.21
CA LEU A 155 9.50 -14.71 5.29
C LEU A 155 9.88 -16.20 5.28
N ARG A 156 9.18 -17.03 6.06
CA ARG A 156 9.39 -18.49 6.08
C ARG A 156 9.13 -19.13 4.73
N ALA A 157 8.08 -18.70 4.02
CA ALA A 157 7.80 -19.18 2.67
C ALA A 157 8.87 -18.76 1.65
N ALA A 158 9.55 -17.64 1.88
CA ALA A 158 10.71 -17.21 1.11
C ALA A 158 12.04 -17.86 1.55
N GLY A 159 12.01 -18.76 2.55
CA GLY A 159 13.18 -19.47 3.05
C GLY A 159 14.03 -18.67 4.03
N ALA A 160 13.50 -17.62 4.66
CA ALA A 160 14.15 -16.87 5.73
C ALA A 160 13.59 -17.25 7.11
N ASP A 161 14.47 -17.25 8.11
CA ASP A 161 14.09 -17.35 9.52
C ASP A 161 13.73 -15.95 10.05
N PRO A 162 12.47 -15.69 10.45
CA PRO A 162 12.05 -14.38 10.90
C PRO A 162 12.55 -13.98 12.29
N THR A 163 13.01 -14.92 13.13
CA THR A 163 13.26 -14.63 14.55
C THR A 163 14.29 -13.52 14.77
N GLY A 164 13.88 -12.46 15.49
CA GLY A 164 14.72 -11.29 15.76
C GLY A 164 15.13 -10.48 14.53
N MET A 165 14.57 -10.77 13.34
CA MET A 165 14.95 -10.11 12.09
C MET A 165 14.37 -8.70 12.05
N THR A 166 15.20 -7.72 11.69
CA THR A 166 14.74 -6.36 11.35
C THR A 166 14.51 -6.27 9.86
N VAL A 167 13.32 -5.86 9.45
CA VAL A 167 12.94 -5.69 8.04
C VAL A 167 12.43 -4.27 7.76
N VAL A 168 12.57 -3.86 6.51
CA VAL A 168 11.97 -2.62 6.00
C VAL A 168 10.68 -2.99 5.28
N LEU A 169 9.57 -2.49 5.80
CA LEU A 169 8.26 -2.57 5.16
C LEU A 169 8.14 -1.42 4.16
N ASN A 170 8.09 -1.77 2.87
CA ASN A 170 7.85 -0.83 1.78
C ASN A 170 6.36 -0.77 1.50
N VAL A 171 5.60 0.01 2.28
CA VAL A 171 4.16 0.17 2.10
C VAL A 171 3.92 0.92 0.80
N THR A 172 3.63 0.17 -0.26
CA THR A 172 3.65 0.66 -1.64
C THR A 172 2.24 0.75 -2.20
N ALA A 173 1.94 1.87 -2.83
CA ALA A 173 0.79 2.03 -3.70
C ALA A 173 1.29 2.20 -5.14
N THR A 174 0.63 1.54 -6.09
CA THR A 174 0.99 1.58 -7.51
C THR A 174 -0.24 1.65 -8.40
N GLY A 175 -0.07 2.32 -9.55
CA GLY A 175 -1.06 2.29 -10.62
C GLY A 175 -1.15 0.92 -11.30
N GLU A 176 -2.05 0.80 -12.26
CA GLU A 176 -2.22 -0.42 -13.04
C GLU A 176 -0.94 -0.80 -13.80
N SER A 177 -0.62 -2.10 -13.80
CA SER A 177 0.48 -2.68 -14.60
C SER A 177 0.18 -2.55 -16.09
N ARG A 178 0.84 -1.61 -16.77
CA ARG A 178 0.68 -1.38 -18.22
C ARG A 178 2.01 -1.44 -18.98
N PRO A 179 1.98 -1.80 -20.28
CA PRO A 179 3.14 -1.66 -21.16
C PRO A 179 3.59 -0.20 -21.18
N GLY A 180 4.78 0.10 -20.64
CA GLY A 180 5.31 1.46 -20.50
C GLY A 180 5.82 1.81 -19.08
N GLY A 181 5.53 0.96 -18.10
CA GLY A 181 5.96 1.13 -16.71
C GLY A 181 4.77 1.33 -15.76
N VAL A 182 5.06 1.31 -14.46
CA VAL A 182 4.09 1.54 -13.39
C VAL A 182 4.53 2.70 -12.52
N ASP A 183 3.63 3.63 -12.27
CA ASP A 183 3.83 4.65 -11.24
C ASP A 183 3.69 3.98 -9.88
N ARG A 184 4.68 4.18 -9.00
CA ARG A 184 4.68 3.65 -7.64
C ARG A 184 5.23 4.67 -6.67
N THR A 185 4.69 4.64 -5.47
CA THR A 185 5.16 5.42 -4.34
C THR A 185 5.07 4.57 -3.08
N ALA A 186 6.02 4.74 -2.18
CA ALA A 186 6.11 3.93 -0.97
C ALA A 186 6.42 4.77 0.25
N GLN A 187 5.94 4.30 1.39
CA GLN A 187 6.45 4.68 2.70
C GLN A 187 7.29 3.54 3.27
N PHE A 188 8.40 3.88 3.92
CA PHE A 188 9.28 2.92 4.59
C PHE A 188 9.04 2.93 6.10
N LEU A 189 8.79 1.75 6.67
CA LEU A 189 8.76 1.53 8.12
C LEU A 189 9.70 0.38 8.48
N HIS A 190 10.56 0.58 9.48
CA HIS A 190 11.40 -0.47 10.04
C HIS A 190 10.66 -1.20 11.16
N VAL A 191 10.69 -2.54 11.13
CA VAL A 191 10.09 -3.38 12.18
C VAL A 191 11.04 -4.51 12.55
N THR A 192 10.99 -4.97 13.79
CA THR A 192 11.77 -6.11 14.30
C THR A 192 10.80 -7.20 14.74
N LEU A 193 10.93 -8.39 14.14
CA LEU A 193 10.14 -9.57 14.49
C LEU A 193 10.55 -10.13 15.86
N PRO A 194 9.63 -10.82 16.57
CA PRO A 194 9.89 -11.39 17.89
C PRO A 194 10.97 -12.49 17.90
#